data_AF-A0A822HLX5-F1
#
_entry.id   AF-A0A822HLX5-F1
#
_cell.length_a   1.000
_cell.length_b   1.000
_cell.length_c   1.000
_cell.angle_alpha   90.00
_cell.angle_beta   90.00
_cell.angle_gamma   90.00
#
_symmetry.space_group_name_H-M   'P 1'
#
loop_
_entity.id
_entity.type
_entity.pdbx_description
1 polymer ?
#
loop_
_entity_poly.entity_id
_entity_poly.type
_entity_poly.pdbx_seq_one_letter_code
_entity_poly.pdbx_strand_id
1 'polypeptide(L)'
;FKIVPMLNPDGVIIGNYRCPLTGKDMNRNFRHPRKQTFPTIYHMKQLMQDLQKEQHEILAFCDLHGHSRKSNVFAYGCDGCDGPQPDMKNFLSARVLPYIMSRT
;
A
#
# COMPACT_ATOMS: atom_id res chain seq x y z
N PHE A 1 -15.01 6.12 -0.81
CA PHE A 1 -13.91 5.26 -0.33
C PHE A 1 -14.00 3.90 -1.00
N LYS A 2 -12.85 3.26 -1.27
CA LYS A 2 -12.77 1.88 -1.77
C LYS A 2 -11.90 1.08 -0.80
N ILE A 3 -12.36 -0.11 -0.42
CA ILE A 3 -11.67 -0.98 0.54
C ILE A 3 -11.47 -2.34 -0.10
N VAL A 4 -10.25 -2.84 -0.09
CA VAL A 4 -9.92 -4.23 -0.45
C VAL A 4 -9.63 -4.95 0.86
N PRO A 5 -10.57 -5.77 1.38
CA PRO A 5 -10.43 -6.35 2.72
C PRO A 5 -9.27 -7.36 2.81
N MET A 6 -8.88 -7.96 1.69
CA MET A 6 -7.81 -8.95 1.66
C MET A 6 -7.12 -8.96 0.28
N LEU A 7 -5.80 -8.76 0.26
CA LEU A 7 -5.00 -8.73 -0.96
C LEU A 7 -4.30 -10.08 -1.26
N ASN A 8 -4.10 -10.92 -0.24
CA ASN A 8 -3.42 -12.22 -0.31
C ASN A 8 -4.32 -13.37 0.17
N PRO A 9 -5.50 -13.62 -0.44
CA PRO A 9 -6.40 -14.66 0.04
C PRO A 9 -5.80 -16.07 -0.04
N ASP A 10 -5.04 -16.35 -1.09
CA ASP A 10 -4.39 -17.63 -1.30
C ASP A 10 -3.31 -17.90 -0.25
N GLY A 11 -2.42 -16.94 0.02
CA GLY A 11 -1.43 -17.07 1.08
C GLY A 11 -2.05 -17.26 2.46
N VAL A 12 -3.14 -16.56 2.77
CA VAL A 12 -3.86 -16.70 4.05
C VAL A 12 -4.43 -18.11 4.21
N ILE A 13 -5.11 -18.64 3.18
CA ILE A 13 -5.74 -19.97 3.22
C ILE A 13 -4.72 -21.07 3.56
N ILE A 14 -3.51 -20.98 3.03
CA ILE A 14 -2.46 -21.98 3.26
C ILE A 14 -1.60 -21.72 4.50
N GLY A 15 -1.89 -20.65 5.26
CA GLY A 15 -1.11 -20.27 6.44
C GLY A 15 0.25 -19.64 6.12
N ASN A 16 0.43 -19.08 4.91
CA ASN A 16 1.65 -18.34 4.59
C ASN A 16 1.69 -17.01 5.32
N TYR A 17 2.83 -16.73 5.94
CA TYR A 17 3.07 -15.48 6.65
C TYR A 17 3.20 -14.26 5.73
N ARG A 18 3.86 -14.39 4.57
CA ARG A 18 4.30 -13.23 3.75
C ARG A 18 3.90 -13.29 2.28
N CYS A 19 4.00 -14.47 1.65
CA CYS A 19 3.89 -14.60 0.20
C CYS A 19 2.59 -15.30 -0.22
N PRO A 20 2.05 -15.00 -1.41
CA PRO A 20 1.04 -15.82 -2.09
C PRO A 20 1.61 -17.18 -2.51
N LEU A 21 0.80 -18.00 -3.18
CA LEU A 21 1.18 -19.32 -3.70
C LEU A 21 2.37 -19.28 -4.67
N THR A 22 2.61 -18.14 -5.32
CA THR A 22 3.76 -17.96 -6.21
C THR A 22 5.10 -17.84 -5.48
N GLY A 23 5.08 -17.78 -4.14
CA GLY A 23 6.29 -17.71 -3.29
C GLY A 23 7.04 -16.38 -3.35
N LYS A 24 6.53 -15.38 -4.10
CA LYS A 24 7.17 -14.09 -4.30
C LYS A 24 6.42 -12.98 -3.56
N ASP A 25 7.17 -12.11 -2.89
CA ASP A 25 6.61 -10.98 -2.14
C ASP A 25 5.88 -10.00 -3.07
N MET A 26 4.57 -9.84 -2.86
CA MET A 26 3.72 -8.96 -3.65
C MET A 26 4.07 -7.47 -3.50
N ASN A 27 4.43 -7.04 -2.29
CA ASN A 27 4.76 -5.64 -2.02
C ASN A 27 6.09 -5.24 -2.68
N ARG A 28 6.98 -6.21 -2.91
CA ARG A 28 8.22 -6.02 -3.70
C ARG A 28 8.00 -6.06 -5.22
N ASN A 29 6.83 -6.51 -5.66
CA ASN A 29 6.46 -6.60 -7.09
C ASN A 29 5.33 -5.63 -7.48
N PHE A 30 5.09 -4.60 -6.66
CA PHE A 30 4.00 -3.64 -6.86
C PHE A 30 4.22 -2.69 -8.05
N ARG A 31 5.47 -2.37 -8.41
CA ARG A 31 5.77 -1.39 -9.48
C ARG A 31 5.31 -1.88 -10.85
N HIS A 32 5.62 -3.13 -11.20
CA HIS A 32 5.28 -3.73 -12.49
C HIS A 32 4.71 -5.15 -12.29
N PRO A 33 3.48 -5.28 -11.75
CA PRO A 33 2.90 -6.59 -11.50
C PRO A 33 2.54 -7.27 -12.82
N ARG A 34 2.88 -8.55 -12.94
CA ARG A 34 2.44 -9.40 -14.05
C ARG A 34 1.09 -10.01 -13.71
N LYS A 35 0.08 -9.85 -14.57
CA LYS A 35 -1.29 -10.35 -14.33
C LYS A 35 -1.34 -11.84 -13.99
N GLN A 36 -0.48 -12.65 -14.62
CA GLN A 36 -0.43 -14.10 -14.41
C GLN A 36 0.17 -14.48 -13.05
N THR A 37 1.10 -13.69 -12.51
CA THR A 37 1.83 -14.01 -11.26
C THR A 37 1.25 -13.29 -10.05
N PHE A 38 0.76 -12.07 -10.21
CA PHE A 38 0.22 -11.23 -9.15
C PHE A 38 -1.13 -10.62 -9.58
N PRO A 39 -2.17 -11.46 -9.80
CA PRO A 39 -3.46 -10.99 -10.31
C PRO A 39 -4.12 -9.98 -9.35
N THR A 40 -4.02 -10.18 -8.04
CA THR A 40 -4.62 -9.29 -7.03
C THR A 40 -4.02 -7.88 -7.08
N ILE A 41 -2.69 -7.77 -7.12
CA ILE A 41 -1.98 -6.50 -7.26
C ILE A 41 -2.29 -5.84 -8.61
N TYR A 42 -2.29 -6.62 -9.69
CA TYR A 42 -2.60 -6.12 -11.03
C TYR A 42 -3.99 -5.49 -11.08
N HIS A 43 -5.02 -6.19 -10.60
CA HIS A 43 -6.39 -5.68 -10.59
C HIS A 43 -6.61 -4.53 -9.60
N MET A 44 -5.91 -4.51 -8.48
CA MET A 44 -5.93 -3.37 -7.55
C MET A 44 -5.37 -2.10 -8.21
N LYS A 45 -4.27 -2.20 -8.97
CA LYS A 45 -3.73 -1.06 -9.72
C LYS A 45 -4.64 -0.65 -10.87
N GLN A 46 -5.27 -1.62 -11.55
CA GLN A 46 -6.26 -1.34 -12.58
C GLN A 46 -7.43 -0.52 -12.01
N LEU A 47 -7.95 -0.90 -10.84
CA LEU A 47 -8.97 -0.14 -10.13
C LEU A 47 -8.52 1.30 -9.85
N MET A 48 -7.29 1.52 -9.37
CA MET A 48 -6.76 2.87 -9.14
C MET A 48 -6.69 3.69 -10.44
N GLN A 49 -6.26 3.07 -11.54
CA GLN A 49 -6.19 3.73 -12.84
C GLN A 49 -7.58 4.09 -13.37
N ASP A 50 -8.56 3.20 -13.22
CA ASP A 50 -9.91 3.43 -13.70
C ASP A 50 -10.61 4.54 -12.89
N LEU A 51 -10.39 4.59 -11.57
CA LEU A 51 -10.84 5.70 -10.73
C LEU A 51 -10.26 7.04 -11.21
N GLN A 52 -8.96 7.09 -11.54
CA GLN A 52 -8.35 8.30 -12.05
C GLN A 52 -8.93 8.73 -13.41
N LYS A 53 -9.24 7.78 -14.31
CA LYS A 53 -9.88 8.08 -15.60
C LYS A 53 -11.31 8.62 -15.43
N GLU A 54 -12.03 8.12 -14.44
CA GLU A 54 -13.36 8.61 -14.04
C GLU A 54 -13.31 9.94 -13.26
N GLN A 55 -12.14 10.61 -13.23
CA GLN A 55 -11.90 11.86 -12.51
C GLN A 55 -12.11 11.78 -10.99
N HIS A 56 -12.00 10.57 -10.41
CA HIS A 56 -11.94 10.39 -8.97
C HIS A 56 -10.49 10.56 -8.49
N GLU A 57 -10.20 11.72 -7.89
CA GLU A 57 -8.90 11.98 -7.27
C GLU A 57 -8.65 11.03 -6.09
N ILE A 58 -7.49 10.38 -6.10
CA ILE A 58 -7.03 9.52 -4.99
C ILE A 58 -6.24 10.40 -4.02
N LEU A 59 -6.94 10.92 -3.01
CA LEU A 59 -6.34 11.78 -1.97
C LEU A 59 -5.38 11.02 -1.03
N ALA A 60 -5.65 9.75 -0.78
CA ALA A 60 -4.84 8.91 0.10
C ALA A 60 -4.88 7.44 -0.34
N PHE A 61 -3.75 6.77 -0.20
CA PHE A 61 -3.61 5.32 -0.34
C PHE A 61 -3.00 4.78 0.96
N CYS A 62 -3.69 3.85 1.60
CA CYS A 62 -3.25 3.25 2.85
C CYS A 62 -3.03 1.75 2.65
N ASP A 63 -1.83 1.29 2.99
CA ASP A 63 -1.46 -0.12 2.98
C ASP A 63 -1.31 -0.62 4.43
N LEU A 64 -2.20 -1.50 4.85
CA LEU A 64 -2.32 -1.93 6.25
C LEU A 64 -1.58 -3.25 6.47
N HIS A 65 -0.63 -3.25 7.41
CA HIS A 65 0.21 -4.41 7.70
C HIS A 65 0.33 -4.67 9.20
N GLY A 66 0.50 -5.94 9.55
CA GLY A 66 1.04 -6.33 10.85
C GLY A 66 2.56 -6.24 10.86
N HIS A 67 3.15 -5.93 12.01
CA HIS A 67 4.60 -5.89 12.18
C HIS A 67 5.03 -6.81 13.31
N SER A 68 5.98 -7.71 13.04
CA SER A 68 6.37 -8.77 13.98
C SER A 68 7.25 -8.31 15.14
N ARG A 69 7.92 -7.14 15.02
CA ARG A 69 8.93 -6.68 15.99
C ARG A 69 8.59 -5.41 16.78
N LYS A 70 7.69 -4.57 16.26
CA LYS A 70 7.40 -3.25 16.85
C LYS A 70 5.98 -3.33 17.39
N SER A 71 5.80 -2.97 18.65
CA SER A 71 4.50 -2.84 19.29
C SER A 71 3.85 -1.49 18.92
N ASN A 72 2.55 -1.38 19.20
CA ASN A 72 1.71 -0.20 18.94
C ASN A 72 1.43 0.07 17.45
N VAL A 73 0.70 1.15 17.20
CA VAL A 73 0.32 1.61 15.85
C VAL A 73 1.33 2.66 15.38
N PHE A 74 1.80 2.51 14.15
CA PHE A 74 2.70 3.46 13.50
C PHE A 74 2.45 3.47 11.99
N ALA A 75 2.89 4.54 11.33
CA ALA A 75 2.75 4.72 9.89
C ALA A 75 4.13 4.94 9.24
N TYR A 76 4.29 4.45 8.02
CA TYR A 76 5.41 4.76 7.15
C TYR A 76 4.92 5.65 6.01
N GLY A 77 5.57 6.80 5.83
CA GLY A 77 5.27 7.75 4.76
C GLY A 77 6.21 7.60 3.58
N CYS A 78 5.78 8.06 2.41
CA CYS A 78 6.63 8.25 1.24
C CYS A 78 7.31 9.62 1.34
N ASP A 79 8.19 9.78 2.31
CA ASP A 79 9.01 10.99 2.42
C ASP A 79 10.02 10.92 1.27
N GLY A 80 9.95 11.83 0.29
CA GLY A 80 10.78 11.85 -0.92
C GLY A 80 12.28 12.12 -0.68
N CYS A 81 12.83 11.60 0.41
CA CYS A 81 14.19 11.78 0.91
C CYS A 81 15.26 11.12 0.04
N ASP A 82 14.89 10.37 -1.00
CA ASP A 82 15.83 9.71 -1.90
C ASP A 82 16.49 10.68 -2.91
N GLY A 83 16.09 11.95 -2.92
CA GLY A 83 16.63 13.02 -3.78
C GLY A 83 17.57 14.00 -3.06
N PRO A 84 18.38 14.78 -3.80
CA PRO A 84 19.38 15.70 -3.25
C PRO A 84 18.81 16.90 -2.48
N GLN A 85 17.50 17.18 -2.59
CA GLN A 85 16.81 18.19 -1.80
C GLN A 85 15.53 17.60 -1.20
N PRO A 86 15.26 17.82 0.10
CA PRO A 86 14.05 17.34 0.74
C PRO A 86 12.83 18.11 0.22
N ASP A 87 11.89 17.40 -0.39
CA ASP A 87 10.58 17.96 -0.75
C ASP A 87 9.73 18.15 0.51
N MET A 88 9.74 19.37 1.04
CA MET A 88 9.00 19.74 2.24
C MET A 88 7.48 19.54 2.08
N LYS A 89 6.93 19.70 0.86
CA LYS A 89 5.50 19.52 0.62
C LYS A 89 5.11 18.06 0.79
N ASN A 90 5.91 17.15 0.23
CA ASN A 90 5.68 15.71 0.38
C ASN A 90 5.92 15.24 1.82
N PHE A 91 6.94 15.79 2.49
CA PHE A 91 7.21 15.52 3.90
C PHE A 91 6.01 15.87 4.80
N LEU A 92 5.40 17.04 4.59
CA LEU A 92 4.24 17.47 5.36
C LEU A 92 2.98 16.65 4.99
N SER A 93 2.73 16.42 3.70
CA SER A 93 1.52 15.70 3.26
C SER A 93 1.47 14.27 3.79
N ALA A 94 2.61 13.57 3.83
CA ALA A 94 2.71 12.21 4.38
C ALA A 94 2.40 12.13 5.89
N ARG A 95 2.47 13.24 6.63
CA ARG A 95 2.26 13.30 8.09
C ARG A 95 0.86 13.75 8.50
N VAL A 96 0.07 14.33 7.58
CA VAL A 96 -1.28 14.82 7.90
C VAL A 96 -2.18 13.70 8.43
N LEU A 97 -2.24 12.56 7.72
CA LEU A 97 -3.10 11.46 8.12
C LEU A 97 -2.68 10.82 9.46
N PRO A 98 -1.41 10.43 9.68
CA PRO A 98 -0.96 9.95 10.99
C PRO A 98 -1.21 10.94 12.13
N TYR A 99 -1.02 12.25 11.87
CA TYR A 99 -1.30 13.29 12.87
C TYR A 99 -2.77 13.33 13.25
N ILE A 100 -3.70 13.34 12.28
CA ILE A 100 -5.14 13.30 12.55
C ILE A 100 -5.51 12.05 13.36
N MET A 101 -4.98 10.88 12.99
CA MET A 101 -5.25 9.61 13.69
C MET A 101 -4.73 9.58 15.14
N SER A 102 -3.72 10.39 15.47
CA SER A 102 -3.19 10.49 16.84
C SER A 102 -4.03 11.38 17.76
N ARG A 103 -5.00 12.12 17.21
CA ARG A 103 -5.85 13.07 17.95
C ARG A 103 -7.26 12.53 18.22
N THR A 104 -7.62 11.42 17.60
CA THR A 104 -8.86 10.67 17.82
C THR A 104 -8.67 9.62 18.90
#